data_AF-A0A9P8ZWN1-F1
#
_entry.id   AF-A0A9P8ZWN1-F1
#
_cell.length_a   1.000
_cell.length_b   1.000
_cell.length_c   1.000
_cell.angle_alpha   90.00
_cell.angle_beta   90.00
_cell.angle_gamma   90.00
#
_symmetry.space_group_name_H-M   'P 1'
#
loop_
_entity.id
_entity.type
_entity.pdbx_description
1 polymer ?
#
loop_
_entity_poly.entity_id
_entity_poly.type
_entity_poly.pdbx_seq_one_letter_code
_entity_poly.pdbx_strand_id
1 'polypeptide(L)'
;MDMFFVKESDLLFVLPTIPHLRNVKLSICYRELPEHENELNCWTAPAKWKTDPDANSREGFAPRSKYYTNGRLDSEDRPGHYKPSSSPFPDQRVPRRGGLVAVGPEDPDYPQLCLEQGLCHLLSEQQKLLAMNGAHLTPKSMTSNGTADGPNEENMSPSAESPTERVNGAHSTEASERPLVNGINGAAH
;
A
#
# COMPACT_ATOMS: atom_id res chain seq x y z
N MET A 1 -31.47 -16.31 9.08
CA MET A 1 -30.56 -17.32 8.52
C MET A 1 -29.71 -17.78 9.67
N ASP A 2 -29.89 -19.02 10.10
CA ASP A 2 -29.16 -19.58 11.23
C ASP A 2 -27.84 -20.17 10.72
N MET A 3 -26.74 -19.82 11.38
CA MET A 3 -25.43 -20.40 11.09
C MET A 3 -25.29 -21.71 11.88
N PHE A 4 -24.96 -22.79 11.19
CA PHE A 4 -24.68 -24.09 11.81
C PHE A 4 -23.29 -24.58 11.40
N PHE A 5 -22.61 -25.25 12.32
CA PHE A 5 -21.30 -25.82 12.08
C PHE A 5 -21.44 -27.25 11.55
N VAL A 6 -20.77 -27.53 10.44
CA VAL A 6 -20.68 -28.87 9.85
C VAL A 6 -19.23 -29.29 9.86
N LYS A 7 -18.99 -30.56 10.18
CA LYS A 7 -17.65 -31.14 10.07
C LYS A 7 -17.26 -31.22 8.61
N GLU A 8 -16.06 -30.73 8.28
CA GLU A 8 -15.54 -30.76 6.90
C GLU A 8 -15.62 -32.16 6.28
N SER A 9 -15.24 -33.20 7.02
CA SER A 9 -15.29 -34.59 6.55
C SER A 9 -16.68 -35.04 6.14
N ASP A 10 -17.71 -34.60 6.86
CA ASP A 10 -19.08 -35.05 6.64
C ASP A 10 -19.66 -34.37 5.41
N LEU A 11 -19.36 -33.07 5.23
CA LEU A 11 -19.67 -32.35 4.00
C LEU A 11 -19.00 -33.05 2.81
N LEU A 12 -17.68 -33.25 2.86
CA LEU A 12 -16.92 -33.87 1.78
C LEU A 12 -17.40 -35.29 1.45
N PHE A 13 -17.83 -36.06 2.45
CA PHE A 13 -18.40 -37.39 2.26
C PHE A 13 -19.75 -37.37 1.52
N VAL A 14 -20.61 -36.38 1.84
CA VAL A 14 -21.93 -36.28 1.24
C VAL A 14 -21.90 -35.64 -0.16
N LEU A 15 -20.95 -34.76 -0.45
CA LEU A 15 -20.86 -34.02 -1.73
C LEU A 15 -21.08 -34.89 -3.00
N PRO A 16 -20.44 -36.07 -3.18
CA PRO A 16 -20.63 -36.89 -4.38
C PRO A 16 -22.07 -37.41 -4.55
N THR A 17 -22.83 -37.50 -3.46
CA THR A 17 -24.20 -38.01 -3.50
C THR A 17 -25.17 -36.97 -4.07
N ILE A 18 -24.86 -35.68 -3.92
CA ILE A 18 -25.68 -34.56 -4.36
C ILE A 18 -25.45 -34.30 -5.87
N PRO A 19 -26.43 -34.58 -6.76
CA PRO A 19 -26.18 -34.57 -8.20
C PRO A 19 -25.66 -33.24 -8.76
N HIS A 20 -26.11 -32.11 -8.20
CA HIS A 20 -25.73 -30.77 -8.66
C HIS A 20 -24.38 -30.28 -8.12
N LEU A 21 -23.78 -30.98 -7.15
CA LEU A 21 -22.43 -30.69 -6.60
C LEU A 21 -21.36 -31.67 -7.10
N ARG A 22 -21.74 -32.62 -7.98
CA ARG A 22 -20.79 -33.54 -8.60
C ARG A 22 -19.86 -32.80 -9.56
N ASN A 23 -18.58 -33.17 -9.52
CA ASN A 23 -17.51 -32.61 -10.33
C ASN A 23 -17.33 -31.08 -10.17
N VAL A 24 -17.85 -30.51 -9.09
CA VAL A 24 -17.61 -29.12 -8.71
C VAL A 24 -16.33 -29.07 -7.88
N LYS A 25 -15.45 -28.13 -8.22
CA LYS A 25 -14.26 -27.82 -7.43
C LYS A 25 -14.65 -26.95 -6.24
N LEU A 26 -14.58 -27.48 -5.03
CA LEU A 26 -14.75 -26.72 -3.80
C LEU A 26 -13.40 -26.16 -3.35
N SER A 27 -13.40 -24.91 -2.88
CA SER A 27 -12.30 -24.33 -2.12
C SER A 27 -12.71 -24.22 -0.65
N ILE A 28 -11.94 -24.82 0.24
CA ILE A 28 -12.13 -24.72 1.69
C ILE A 28 -10.99 -23.88 2.25
N CYS A 29 -11.35 -22.78 2.91
CA CYS A 29 -10.42 -21.84 3.50
C CYS A 29 -10.45 -21.97 5.02
N TYR A 30 -9.27 -22.01 5.63
CA TYR A 30 -9.15 -21.98 7.07
C TYR A 30 -9.49 -20.59 7.64
N ARG A 31 -10.26 -20.56 8.72
CA ARG A 31 -10.54 -19.36 9.50
C ARG A 31 -10.64 -19.72 10.98
N GLU A 32 -10.03 -18.89 11.81
CA GLU A 32 -10.20 -18.94 13.26
C GLU A 32 -11.29 -17.96 13.67
N LEU A 33 -12.15 -18.43 14.57
CA LEU A 33 -13.10 -17.56 15.26
C LEU A 33 -12.48 -17.12 16.58
N PRO A 34 -12.61 -15.82 16.94
CA PRO A 34 -12.26 -15.33 18.26
C PRO A 34 -13.05 -16.07 19.34
N GLU A 35 -12.44 -16.31 20.49
CA GLU A 35 -13.11 -16.99 21.61
C GLU A 35 -13.91 -16.00 22.47
N HIS A 36 -13.47 -14.75 22.50
CA HIS A 36 -14.03 -13.69 23.33
C HIS A 36 -14.30 -12.44 22.48
N GLU A 37 -15.37 -11.71 22.77
CA GLU A 37 -15.70 -10.47 22.03
C GLU A 37 -14.59 -9.41 22.11
N ASN A 38 -13.82 -9.39 23.20
CA ASN A 38 -12.71 -8.45 23.39
C ASN A 38 -11.62 -8.62 22.32
N GLU A 39 -11.44 -9.83 21.78
CA GLU A 39 -10.46 -10.10 20.71
C GLU A 39 -10.86 -9.44 19.38
N LEU A 40 -12.14 -9.16 19.16
CA LEU A 40 -12.62 -8.41 17.98
C LEU A 40 -12.13 -6.96 17.98
N ASN A 41 -11.80 -6.42 19.16
CA ASN A 41 -11.31 -5.05 19.31
C ASN A 41 -9.78 -4.96 19.13
N CYS A 42 -9.08 -6.08 18.97
CA CYS A 42 -7.64 -6.11 18.77
C CYS A 42 -7.30 -6.22 17.28
N TRP A 43 -6.24 -5.54 16.84
CA TRP A 43 -5.75 -5.61 15.45
C TRP A 43 -5.01 -6.93 15.13
N THR A 44 -4.84 -7.81 16.12
CA THR A 44 -4.09 -9.06 15.98
C THR A 44 -5.01 -10.22 15.66
N ALA A 45 -4.81 -10.87 14.52
CA ALA A 45 -5.55 -12.07 14.16
C ALA A 45 -5.15 -13.26 15.06
N PRO A 46 -6.11 -14.13 15.44
CA PRO A 46 -5.81 -15.40 16.09
C PRO A 46 -4.85 -16.25 15.24
N ALA A 47 -3.94 -16.95 15.91
CA ALA A 47 -2.93 -17.80 15.28
C ALA A 47 -2.79 -19.16 16.00
N LYS A 48 -3.92 -19.74 16.41
CA LYS A 48 -3.98 -21.05 17.09
C LYS A 48 -3.39 -22.15 16.21
N TRP A 49 -3.49 -22.03 14.89
CA TRP A 49 -2.87 -22.94 13.93
C TRP A 49 -1.36 -23.13 14.13
N LYS A 50 -0.66 -22.21 14.80
CA LYS A 50 0.79 -22.33 15.07
C LYS A 50 1.12 -23.47 16.03
N THR A 51 0.17 -23.91 16.85
CA THR A 51 0.35 -25.03 17.78
C THR A 51 -0.09 -26.37 17.19
N ASP A 52 -0.59 -26.39 15.94
CA ASP A 52 -0.96 -27.63 15.25
C ASP A 52 0.27 -28.54 15.08
N PRO A 53 0.11 -29.87 15.18
CA PRO A 53 1.21 -30.82 14.95
C PRO A 53 1.89 -30.69 13.58
N ASP A 54 1.18 -30.21 12.57
CA ASP A 54 1.66 -30.02 11.21
C ASP A 54 2.03 -28.56 10.88
N ALA A 55 2.03 -27.64 11.86
CA ALA A 55 2.32 -26.22 11.64
C ALA A 55 3.68 -25.98 10.96
N ASN A 56 4.70 -26.78 11.31
CA ASN A 56 6.04 -26.70 10.72
C ASN A 56 6.07 -26.98 9.22
N SER A 57 5.14 -27.80 8.70
CA SER A 57 5.05 -28.11 7.27
C SER A 57 4.63 -26.91 6.41
N ARG A 58 4.10 -25.86 7.05
CA ARG A 58 3.57 -24.66 6.40
C ARG A 58 4.56 -23.50 6.39
N GLU A 59 5.80 -23.71 6.82
CA GLU A 59 6.90 -22.71 6.78
C GLU A 59 6.56 -21.38 7.47
N GLY A 60 5.77 -21.42 8.55
CA GLY A 60 5.35 -20.22 9.27
C GLY A 60 4.20 -19.45 8.62
N PHE A 61 3.56 -20.02 7.59
CA PHE A 61 2.32 -19.50 7.01
C PHE A 61 1.10 -20.21 7.60
N ALA A 62 0.00 -19.45 7.74
CA ALA A 62 -1.28 -20.02 8.14
C ALA A 62 -1.77 -21.04 7.09
N PRO A 63 -2.55 -22.06 7.51
CA PRO A 63 -3.13 -23.03 6.58
C PRO A 63 -3.87 -22.32 5.44
N ARG A 64 -3.62 -22.82 4.23
CA ARG A 64 -4.06 -22.19 2.99
C ARG A 64 -5.29 -22.90 2.43
N SER A 65 -5.80 -22.41 1.31
CA SER A 65 -6.96 -22.98 0.64
C SER A 65 -6.67 -24.42 0.18
N LYS A 66 -7.53 -25.34 0.56
CA LYS A 66 -7.54 -26.71 0.04
C LYS A 66 -8.64 -26.83 -1.01
N TYR A 67 -8.36 -27.58 -2.06
CA TYR A 67 -9.26 -27.75 -3.19
C TYR A 67 -9.69 -29.19 -3.31
N TYR A 68 -11.00 -29.41 -3.45
CA TYR A 68 -11.58 -30.73 -3.50
C TYR A 68 -12.51 -30.90 -4.69
N THR A 69 -12.49 -32.07 -5.32
CA THR A 69 -13.47 -32.48 -6.32
C THR A 69 -14.08 -33.81 -5.91
N ASN A 70 -15.41 -33.88 -5.88
CA ASN A 70 -16.14 -35.06 -5.39
C ASN A 70 -15.67 -35.55 -4.01
N GLY A 71 -15.42 -34.63 -3.08
CA GLY A 71 -14.98 -34.96 -1.73
C GLY A 71 -13.52 -35.42 -1.60
N ARG A 72 -12.75 -35.46 -2.70
CA ARG A 72 -11.34 -35.86 -2.71
C ARG A 72 -10.45 -34.63 -2.83
N LEU A 73 -9.36 -34.59 -2.07
CA LEU A 73 -8.39 -33.50 -2.12
C LEU A 73 -7.63 -33.55 -3.44
N ASP A 74 -7.68 -32.47 -4.20
CA ASP A 74 -6.98 -32.31 -5.47
C ASP A 74 -5.66 -31.55 -5.29
N SER A 75 -5.69 -30.43 -4.56
CA SER A 75 -4.53 -29.56 -4.38
C SER A 75 -4.67 -28.67 -3.14
N GLU A 76 -3.55 -28.09 -2.71
CA GLU A 76 -3.49 -27.10 -1.65
C GLU A 76 -2.59 -25.94 -2.10
N ASP A 77 -3.02 -24.72 -1.80
CA ASP A 77 -2.20 -23.53 -1.98
C ASP A 77 -0.94 -23.63 -1.13
N ARG A 78 0.24 -23.52 -1.74
CA ARG A 78 1.51 -23.45 -0.99
C ARG A 78 2.08 -22.05 -1.02
N PRO A 79 2.74 -21.61 0.06
CA PRO A 79 3.56 -20.40 0.00
C PRO A 79 4.55 -20.52 -1.16
N GLY A 80 4.58 -19.51 -2.02
CA GLY A 80 5.54 -19.48 -3.13
C GLY A 80 6.94 -19.18 -2.58
N HIS A 81 7.94 -19.96 -2.99
CA HIS A 81 9.33 -19.58 -2.76
C HIS A 81 9.66 -18.38 -3.65
N TYR A 82 9.92 -17.23 -3.04
CA TYR A 82 10.46 -16.08 -3.75
C TYR A 82 11.97 -16.05 -3.60
N LYS A 83 12.67 -15.75 -4.70
CA LYS A 83 14.09 -15.42 -4.65
C LYS A 83 14.21 -13.89 -4.61
N PRO A 84 14.64 -13.29 -3.49
CA PRO A 84 14.89 -11.85 -3.49
C PRO A 84 15.94 -11.52 -4.54
N SER A 85 15.71 -10.45 -5.31
CA SER A 85 16.71 -9.95 -6.25
C SER A 85 17.89 -9.37 -5.45
N SER A 86 19.12 -9.74 -5.79
CA SER A 86 20.31 -9.15 -5.16
C SER A 86 20.63 -7.77 -5.71
N SER A 87 20.07 -7.42 -6.87
CA SER A 87 20.15 -6.09 -7.45
C SER A 87 18.80 -5.38 -7.30
N PRO A 88 18.80 -4.05 -7.10
CA PRO A 88 17.56 -3.30 -7.23
C PRO A 88 16.99 -3.48 -8.65
N PHE A 89 15.69 -3.27 -8.80
CA PHE A 89 15.09 -3.16 -10.12
C PHE A 89 15.79 -2.04 -10.91
N PRO A 90 15.95 -2.18 -12.24
CA PRO A 90 16.52 -1.13 -13.06
C PRO A 90 15.79 0.19 -12.81
N ASP A 91 16.54 1.20 -12.37
CA ASP A 91 15.98 2.49 -12.00
C ASP A 91 15.72 3.32 -13.27
N GLN A 92 14.49 3.24 -13.81
CA GLN A 92 14.08 4.02 -14.98
C GLN A 92 13.63 5.43 -14.55
N ARG A 93 14.53 6.18 -13.93
CA ARG A 93 14.23 7.55 -13.50
C ARG A 93 14.15 8.48 -14.70
N VAL A 94 13.09 9.27 -14.70
CA VAL A 94 12.89 10.38 -15.62
C VAL A 94 13.15 11.69 -14.89
N PRO A 95 13.67 12.73 -15.57
CA PRO A 95 13.81 14.06 -14.98
C PRO A 95 12.45 14.61 -14.57
N ARG A 96 12.38 15.27 -13.40
CA ARG A 96 11.13 15.83 -12.86
C ARG A 96 11.21 17.30 -12.47
N ARG A 97 10.33 18.14 -13.00
CA ARG A 97 10.16 19.52 -12.52
C ARG A 97 9.47 19.50 -11.15
N GLY A 98 10.09 20.14 -10.16
CA GLY A 98 9.56 20.19 -8.78
C GLY A 98 9.39 18.82 -8.11
N GLY A 99 10.13 17.80 -8.57
CA GLY A 99 10.08 16.44 -8.00
C GLY A 99 8.85 15.61 -8.35
N LEU A 100 7.82 16.20 -8.99
CA LEU A 100 6.54 15.54 -9.24
C LEU A 100 6.26 15.35 -10.73
N VAL A 101 6.52 16.36 -11.57
CA VAL A 101 6.11 16.36 -12.98
C VAL A 101 7.24 15.86 -13.85
N ALA A 102 7.06 14.74 -14.55
CA ALA A 102 8.04 14.23 -15.50
C ALA A 102 8.22 15.20 -16.69
N VAL A 103 9.46 15.33 -17.16
CA VAL A 103 9.86 16.25 -18.24
C VAL A 103 10.46 15.45 -19.39
N GLY A 104 10.07 15.78 -20.62
CA GLY A 104 10.48 15.07 -21.83
C GLY A 104 11.68 15.73 -22.54
N PRO A 105 12.41 15.03 -23.42
CA PRO A 105 13.57 15.57 -24.14
C PRO A 105 13.29 16.83 -24.98
N GLU A 106 12.04 17.04 -25.38
CA GLU A 106 11.53 18.19 -26.10
C GLU A 106 11.49 19.48 -25.27
N ASP A 107 11.48 19.36 -23.94
CA ASP A 107 11.40 20.50 -23.04
C ASP A 107 12.77 21.21 -22.93
N PRO A 108 12.81 22.55 -22.92
CA PRO A 108 14.06 23.31 -22.87
C PRO A 108 14.82 23.13 -21.54
N ASP A 109 14.12 22.82 -20.45
CA ASP A 109 14.73 22.58 -19.13
C ASP A 109 15.15 21.11 -18.92
N TYR A 110 14.86 20.21 -19.87
CA TYR A 110 15.22 18.79 -19.78
C TYR A 110 16.71 18.55 -19.53
N PRO A 111 17.65 19.18 -20.28
CA PRO A 111 19.08 18.94 -20.07
C PRO A 111 19.55 19.39 -18.68
N GLN A 112 19.00 20.49 -18.20
CA GLN A 112 19.35 21.03 -16.88
C GLN A 112 18.81 20.14 -15.77
N LEU A 113 17.55 19.70 -15.86
CA LEU A 113 16.95 18.78 -14.89
C LEU A 113 17.65 17.42 -14.88
N CYS A 114 18.12 16.93 -16.03
CA CYS A 114 18.93 15.72 -16.09
C CYS A 114 20.24 15.86 -15.29
N LEU A 115 20.94 16.99 -15.43
CA LEU A 115 22.17 17.26 -14.69
C LEU A 115 21.90 17.38 -13.17
N GLU A 116 20.92 18.22 -12.80
CA GLU A 116 20.57 18.48 -11.40
C GLU A 116 20.13 17.21 -10.65
N GLN A 117 19.50 16.25 -11.35
CA GLN A 117 18.97 15.02 -10.75
C GLN A 117 19.88 13.81 -10.90
N GLY A 118 21.09 13.98 -11.43
CA GLY A 118 22.06 12.90 -11.63
C GLY A 118 21.68 11.93 -12.76
N LEU A 119 20.82 12.37 -13.69
CA LEU A 119 20.35 11.60 -14.86
C LEU A 119 21.14 11.96 -16.13
N CYS A 120 22.41 12.32 -15.99
CA CYS A 120 23.28 12.71 -17.11
C CYS A 120 23.42 11.63 -18.20
N HIS A 121 23.17 10.36 -17.85
CA HIS A 121 23.18 9.24 -18.80
C HIS A 121 22.05 9.30 -19.83
N LEU A 122 21.02 10.11 -19.60
CA LEU A 122 19.93 10.36 -20.55
C LEU A 122 20.30 11.41 -21.61
N LEU A 123 21.42 12.13 -21.44
CA LEU A 123 21.86 13.18 -22.36
C LEU A 123 22.92 12.66 -23.32
N SER A 124 22.91 13.22 -24.53
CA SER A 124 24.08 13.14 -25.42
C SER A 124 25.23 14.03 -24.93
N GLU A 125 26.47 13.73 -25.33
CA GLU A 125 27.65 14.53 -24.97
C GLU A 125 27.50 16.00 -25.39
N GLN A 126 26.87 16.28 -26.53
CA GLN A 126 26.60 17.64 -26.98
C GLN A 126 25.61 18.36 -26.05
N GLN A 127 24.51 17.71 -25.65
CA GLN A 127 23.53 18.29 -24.72
C GLN A 127 24.13 18.54 -23.34
N LYS A 128 24.99 17.63 -22.87
CA LYS A 128 25.70 17.77 -21.60
C LYS A 128 26.63 19.00 -21.60
N LEU A 129 27.40 19.20 -22.68
CA LEU A 129 28.26 20.37 -22.83
C LEU A 129 27.46 21.68 -22.88
N LEU A 130 26.36 21.72 -23.62
CA LEU A 130 25.51 22.92 -23.70
C LEU A 130 24.89 23.28 -22.35
N ALA A 131 24.39 22.30 -21.62
CA ALA A 131 23.76 22.51 -20.31
C ALA A 131 24.77 22.91 -19.22
N MET A 132 26.01 22.43 -19.27
CA MET A 132 27.07 22.84 -18.34
C MET A 132 27.58 24.26 -18.60
N ASN A 133 27.62 24.69 -19.87
CA ASN A 133 28.12 26.01 -20.26
C ASN A 133 27.07 27.14 -20.09
N GLY A 134 25.79 26.81 -19.98
CA GLY A 134 24.70 27.76 -19.77
C GLY A 134 24.50 28.23 -18.32
N ALA A 135 25.32 27.76 -17.37
CA ALA A 135 25.10 27.91 -15.92
C ALA A 135 25.40 29.31 -15.33
N HIS A 136 25.49 30.35 -16.16
CA HIS A 136 25.38 31.72 -15.68
C HIS A 136 24.01 32.25 -16.11
N LEU A 137 23.05 32.28 -15.18
CA LEU A 137 22.22 33.44 -14.83
C LEU A 137 20.98 33.01 -14.02
N THR A 138 20.93 33.60 -12.82
CA THR A 138 19.82 33.91 -11.91
C THR A 138 19.05 32.79 -11.18
N PRO A 139 18.89 32.91 -9.84
CA PRO A 139 17.90 32.12 -9.11
C PRO A 139 16.50 32.55 -9.56
N LYS A 140 15.65 31.59 -9.93
CA LYS A 140 14.24 31.85 -10.24
C LYS A 140 13.50 32.22 -8.94
N SER A 141 13.24 33.52 -8.77
CA SER A 141 12.40 34.07 -7.70
C SER A 141 11.03 33.38 -7.66
N MET A 142 10.61 33.02 -6.45
CA MET A 142 9.24 32.62 -6.15
C MET A 142 8.30 33.78 -6.49
N THR A 143 7.38 33.59 -7.44
CA THR A 143 6.26 34.51 -7.64
C THR A 143 5.13 34.06 -6.73
N SER A 144 4.87 34.82 -5.66
CA SER A 144 3.61 34.72 -4.92
C SER A 144 2.53 35.47 -5.71
N ASN A 145 1.36 34.85 -5.87
CA ASN A 145 0.20 35.53 -6.43
C ASN A 145 -0.35 36.52 -5.39
N GLY A 146 -0.17 37.81 -5.66
CA GLY A 146 -0.87 38.91 -4.99
C GLY A 146 -1.86 39.57 -5.94
N THR A 147 -3.11 39.66 -5.51
CA THR A 147 -4.20 40.50 -6.05
C THR A 147 -5.16 40.74 -4.90
N ALA A 148 -5.70 41.91 -4.59
CA ALA A 148 -5.44 43.32 -4.87
C ALA A 148 -6.37 44.08 -3.88
N ASP A 149 -5.95 45.26 -3.41
CA ASP A 149 -6.62 46.16 -2.46
C ASP A 149 -8.07 46.58 -2.81
N GLY A 150 -8.86 46.91 -1.77
CA GLY A 150 -10.05 47.79 -1.87
C GLY A 150 -10.94 47.83 -0.61
N PRO A 151 -11.26 49.00 0.01
CA PRO A 151 -11.69 49.08 1.42
C PRO A 151 -13.19 49.42 1.68
N ASN A 152 -13.56 49.28 2.96
CA ASN A 152 -14.62 49.95 3.74
C ASN A 152 -16.00 49.28 3.98
N GLU A 153 -16.18 48.85 5.24
CA GLU A 153 -17.28 49.13 6.20
C GLU A 153 -18.76 48.67 6.00
N GLU A 154 -19.28 48.08 7.10
CA GLU A 154 -20.66 48.03 7.63
C GLU A 154 -21.66 46.90 7.22
N ASN A 155 -21.64 45.85 8.05
CA ASN A 155 -22.76 45.25 8.81
C ASN A 155 -24.14 45.07 8.14
N MET A 156 -24.54 43.81 7.89
CA MET A 156 -25.85 43.22 8.27
C MET A 156 -25.86 41.69 7.98
N SER A 157 -26.29 40.88 8.95
CA SER A 157 -26.72 39.48 8.80
C SER A 157 -28.26 39.44 8.76
N PRO A 158 -28.94 38.44 8.13
CA PRO A 158 -28.90 37.04 8.60
C PRO A 158 -29.06 35.89 7.57
N SER A 159 -28.62 34.70 8.01
CA SER A 159 -29.04 33.31 7.78
C SER A 159 -29.46 32.77 6.39
N ALA A 160 -28.75 31.71 5.93
CA ALA A 160 -29.30 30.37 5.64
C ALA A 160 -28.18 29.32 5.35
N GLU A 161 -28.03 28.34 6.25
CA GLU A 161 -27.79 26.88 6.11
C GLU A 161 -27.41 26.30 4.72
N SER A 162 -26.49 25.33 4.48
CA SER A 162 -25.76 24.27 5.24
C SER A 162 -24.68 23.64 4.30
N PRO A 163 -23.97 22.53 4.62
CA PRO A 163 -23.02 22.29 5.71
C PRO A 163 -21.63 21.81 5.20
N THR A 164 -20.54 22.15 5.91
CA THR A 164 -19.27 21.41 5.81
C THR A 164 -19.15 20.43 6.98
N GLU A 165 -19.11 19.14 6.66
CA GLU A 165 -18.78 18.07 7.61
C GLU A 165 -17.42 18.34 8.26
N ARG A 166 -17.41 18.49 9.59
CA ARG A 166 -16.20 18.45 10.41
C ARG A 166 -16.09 17.07 11.03
N VAL A 167 -15.06 16.33 10.62
CA VAL A 167 -14.57 15.12 11.29
C VAL A 167 -13.92 15.54 12.63
N ASN A 168 -14.38 14.93 13.71
CA ASN A 168 -13.87 15.15 15.06
C ASN A 168 -12.41 14.71 15.19
N GLY A 169 -11.48 15.66 15.22
CA GLY A 169 -10.14 15.51 15.81
C GLY A 169 -10.18 16.03 17.24
N ALA A 170 -10.10 15.13 18.22
CA ALA A 170 -9.93 15.52 19.62
C ALA A 170 -8.50 15.99 19.86
N HIS A 171 -8.36 17.22 20.36
CA HIS A 171 -7.13 17.76 20.92
C HIS A 171 -6.83 17.09 22.27
N SER A 172 -5.61 16.58 22.42
CA SER A 172 -4.87 16.64 23.68
C SER A 172 -3.51 17.23 23.39
N THR A 173 -3.31 18.45 23.90
CA THR A 173 -2.05 19.16 23.97
C THR A 173 -1.17 18.54 25.04
N GLU A 174 0.04 18.11 24.67
CA GLU A 174 1.26 18.40 25.42
C GLU A 174 2.48 18.14 24.53
N ALA A 175 3.31 19.18 24.40
CA ALA A 175 4.48 19.21 23.53
C ALA A 175 5.68 18.57 24.25
N SER A 176 6.34 17.63 23.59
CA SER A 176 7.77 17.37 23.80
C SER A 176 8.39 16.84 22.51
N GLU A 177 9.33 17.61 21.98
CA GLU A 177 10.10 17.37 20.77
C GLU A 177 10.82 16.01 20.80
N ARG A 178 10.55 15.14 19.81
CA ARG A 178 11.49 14.09 19.39
C ARG A 178 11.41 13.89 17.87
N PRO A 179 12.54 13.80 17.16
CA PRO A 179 12.56 13.64 15.72
C PRO A 179 12.00 12.28 15.30
N LEU A 180 11.14 12.30 14.27
CA LEU A 180 10.63 11.10 13.62
C LEU A 180 11.79 10.36 12.92
N VAL A 181 12.28 9.31 13.55
CA VAL A 181 13.17 8.33 12.92
C VAL A 181 12.31 7.32 12.16
N ASN A 182 12.46 7.33 10.84
CA ASN A 182 11.98 6.29 9.96
C ASN A 182 13.08 5.22 9.86
N GLY A 183 12.88 4.04 10.45
CA GLY A 183 13.90 2.98 10.42
C GLY A 183 13.57 1.81 11.33
N ILE A 184 13.03 0.74 10.74
CA ILE A 184 12.91 -0.58 11.35
C ILE A 184 14.29 -1.22 11.52
N ASN A 185 14.78 -1.28 12.75
CA ASN A 185 15.89 -2.15 13.13
C ASN A 185 15.33 -3.55 13.46
N GLY A 186 15.65 -4.55 12.64
CA GLY A 186 15.58 -5.95 13.03
C GLY A 186 16.87 -6.34 13.75
N ALA A 187 16.80 -6.50 15.07
CA ALA A 187 17.82 -7.18 15.84
C ALA A 187 17.48 -8.67 15.89
N ALA A 188 18.43 -9.49 15.47
CA ALA A 188 18.41 -10.94 15.63
C ALA A 188 18.74 -11.30 17.09
N HIS A 189 18.03 -12.30 17.61
CA HIS A 189 18.51 -13.17 18.68
C HIS A 189 18.01 -14.58 18.41
#